data_AF-A0A1F3VUH9-F1
#
_entry.id   AF-A0A1F3VUH9-F1
#
_cell.length_a   1.000
_cell.length_b   1.000
_cell.length_c   1.000
_cell.angle_alpha   90.00
_cell.angle_beta   90.00
_cell.angle_gamma   90.00
#
_symmetry.space_group_name_H-M   'P 1'
#
loop_
_entity.id
_entity.type
_entity.pdbx_description
1 polymer ?
#
loop_
_entity_poly.entity_id
_entity_poly.type
_entity_poly.pdbx_seq_one_letter_code
_entity_poly.pdbx_strand_id
1 'polypeptide(L)'
;MCYSKEVQLATGSTIWVSSLIYYFWFSIKYQAIQKKWLMPFLKNVILAFALIGGHQIFEFLSLLTQNQIVYKIGLILSISSMYFFIHSLEVILNRDLRSKVALWVIGGVAVHAFLVEMSFEQFSFYLKHNSVFIWASAWMLLFIYFHVCAIKGRKLLKDDISKKAIITYLLATLDVSFILSAIYTLWGYSRFSLNVCTDSPSIWCTFYVIQIFALPLFLSAVPRMLDAPKNKTTQTLKETLLYFLVSVLILILLISTLPFFKCLSLKFVFP
;
A
#
# COMPACT_ATOMS: atom_id res chain seq x y z
N MET A 1 6.12 -5.16 9.96
CA MET A 1 6.47 -6.07 11.05
C MET A 1 5.26 -6.49 11.87
N CYS A 2 4.89 -7.76 11.75
CA CYS A 2 3.97 -8.41 12.67
C CYS A 2 4.72 -8.92 13.91
N TYR A 3 4.01 -9.09 15.03
CA TYR A 3 4.56 -9.40 16.36
C TYR A 3 5.27 -10.75 16.50
N SER A 4 5.15 -11.66 15.52
CA SER A 4 5.86 -12.94 15.53
C SER A 4 6.24 -13.40 14.13
N LYS A 5 7.32 -14.18 14.04
CA LYS A 5 7.79 -14.79 12.79
C LYS A 5 6.72 -15.72 12.19
N GLU A 6 5.99 -16.44 13.03
CA GLU A 6 4.89 -17.33 12.62
C GLU A 6 3.74 -16.53 12.01
N VAL A 7 3.40 -15.38 12.60
CA VAL A 7 2.33 -14.49 12.10
C VAL A 7 2.74 -13.84 10.79
N GLN A 8 4.00 -13.43 10.64
CA GLN A 8 4.54 -12.94 9.37
C GLN A 8 4.43 -14.00 8.27
N LEU A 9 4.87 -15.24 8.55
CA LEU A 9 4.77 -16.34 7.60
C LEU A 9 3.31 -16.66 7.24
N ALA A 10 2.44 -16.79 8.23
CA ALA A 10 1.02 -17.10 8.02
C ALA A 10 0.32 -16.00 7.22
N THR A 11 0.53 -14.73 7.59
CA THR A 11 -0.03 -13.56 6.89
C THR A 11 0.49 -13.48 5.47
N GLY A 12 1.82 -13.55 5.29
CA GLY A 12 2.46 -13.47 3.99
C GLY A 12 2.02 -14.58 3.05
N SER A 13 2.01 -15.83 3.54
CA SER A 13 1.57 -17.00 2.76
C SER A 13 0.10 -16.90 2.40
N THR A 14 -0.76 -16.49 3.34
CA THR A 14 -2.20 -16.31 3.10
C THR A 14 -2.45 -15.28 2.02
N ILE A 15 -1.79 -14.13 2.09
CA ILE A 15 -1.94 -13.06 1.10
C ILE A 15 -1.43 -13.52 -0.27
N TRP A 16 -0.28 -14.18 -0.31
CA TRP A 16 0.35 -14.61 -1.56
C TRP A 16 -0.48 -15.70 -2.27
N VAL A 17 -0.88 -16.75 -1.53
CA VAL A 17 -1.72 -17.84 -2.06
C VAL A 17 -3.09 -17.31 -2.49
N SER A 18 -3.74 -16.48 -1.67
CA SER A 18 -5.04 -15.89 -2.04
C SER A 18 -4.92 -15.02 -3.29
N SER A 19 -3.86 -14.21 -3.41
CA SER A 19 -3.59 -13.41 -4.60
C SER A 19 -3.46 -14.27 -5.85
N LEU A 20 -2.76 -15.41 -5.77
CA LEU A 20 -2.63 -16.36 -6.87
C LEU A 20 -3.97 -16.99 -7.26
N ILE A 21 -4.75 -17.47 -6.28
CA ILE A 21 -6.07 -18.04 -6.51
C ILE A 21 -7.00 -17.02 -7.17
N TYR A 22 -7.03 -15.79 -6.65
CA TYR A 22 -7.86 -14.72 -7.19
C TYR A 22 -7.42 -14.31 -8.58
N TYR A 23 -6.13 -14.30 -8.88
CA TYR A 23 -5.66 -14.06 -10.24
C TYR A 23 -6.28 -15.04 -11.23
N PHE A 24 -6.18 -16.35 -10.97
CA PHE A 24 -6.73 -17.35 -11.86
C PHE A 24 -8.25 -17.25 -11.99
N TRP A 25 -8.97 -17.16 -10.86
CA TRP A 25 -10.43 -17.05 -10.86
C TRP A 25 -10.89 -15.80 -11.64
N PHE A 26 -10.38 -14.62 -11.28
CA PHE A 26 -10.83 -13.38 -11.92
C PHE A 26 -10.36 -13.22 -13.35
N SER A 27 -9.23 -13.83 -13.75
CA SER A 27 -8.81 -13.88 -15.15
C SER A 27 -9.86 -14.58 -16.01
N ILE A 28 -10.33 -15.75 -15.56
CA ILE A 28 -11.38 -16.51 -16.26
C ILE A 28 -12.68 -15.70 -16.27
N LYS A 29 -13.08 -15.15 -15.11
CA LYS A 29 -14.31 -14.37 -14.97
C LYS A 29 -14.34 -13.14 -15.87
N TYR A 30 -13.25 -12.38 -15.96
CA TYR A 30 -13.16 -11.15 -16.75
C TYR A 30 -13.22 -11.46 -18.26
N GLN A 31 -12.63 -12.59 -18.67
CA GLN A 31 -12.78 -13.09 -20.04
C GLN A 31 -14.22 -13.49 -20.34
N ALA A 32 -14.88 -14.21 -19.42
CA ALA A 32 -16.26 -14.67 -19.59
C ALA A 32 -17.27 -13.50 -19.74
N ILE A 33 -17.08 -12.41 -18.98
CA ILE A 33 -17.94 -11.21 -19.06
C ILE A 33 -17.48 -10.20 -20.12
N GLN A 34 -16.58 -10.59 -21.03
CA GLN A 34 -16.05 -9.75 -22.12
C GLN A 34 -15.37 -8.44 -21.68
N LYS A 35 -14.89 -8.34 -20.43
CA LYS A 35 -14.15 -7.17 -19.91
C LYS A 35 -12.63 -7.40 -19.95
N LYS A 36 -12.11 -7.96 -21.05
CA LYS A 36 -10.66 -8.26 -21.22
C LYS A 36 -9.75 -7.04 -21.04
N TRP A 37 -10.24 -5.84 -21.33
CA TRP A 37 -9.50 -4.58 -21.16
C TRP A 37 -9.16 -4.27 -19.69
N LEU A 38 -9.86 -4.87 -18.71
CA LEU A 38 -9.55 -4.77 -17.28
C LEU A 38 -8.50 -5.77 -16.80
N MET A 39 -7.97 -6.64 -17.67
CA MET A 39 -6.91 -7.58 -17.30
C MET A 39 -5.65 -6.90 -16.76
N PRO A 40 -5.15 -5.79 -17.32
CA PRO A 40 -4.04 -5.04 -16.74
C PRO A 40 -4.35 -4.52 -15.34
N PHE A 41 -5.58 -4.04 -15.12
CA PHE A 41 -6.04 -3.61 -13.79
C PHE A 41 -5.97 -4.78 -12.79
N LEU A 42 -6.54 -5.94 -13.14
CA LEU A 42 -6.50 -7.14 -12.31
C LEU A 42 -5.06 -7.54 -11.98
N LYS A 43 -4.20 -7.65 -13.00
CA LYS A 43 -2.78 -8.00 -12.83
C LYS A 43 -2.06 -7.08 -11.85
N ASN A 44 -2.24 -5.77 -12.01
CA ASN A 44 -1.61 -4.78 -11.14
C ASN A 44 -2.11 -4.86 -9.71
N VAL A 45 -3.42 -5.01 -9.48
CA VAL A 45 -3.96 -5.18 -8.12
C VAL A 45 -3.43 -6.45 -7.48
N ILE A 46 -3.50 -7.60 -8.17
CA ILE A 46 -2.96 -8.87 -7.66
C ILE A 46 -1.46 -8.74 -7.34
N LEU A 47 -0.68 -8.12 -8.22
CA LEU A 47 0.75 -7.97 -8.01
C LEU A 47 1.06 -7.06 -6.81
N ALA A 48 0.27 -5.99 -6.61
CA ALA A 48 0.40 -5.14 -5.42
C ALA A 48 0.19 -5.95 -4.13
N PHE A 49 -0.87 -6.76 -4.05
CA PHE A 49 -1.11 -7.63 -2.89
C PHE A 49 -0.06 -8.73 -2.75
N ALA A 50 0.37 -9.35 -3.85
CA ALA A 50 1.43 -10.36 -3.82
C ALA A 50 2.76 -9.79 -3.32
N LEU A 51 3.07 -8.53 -3.62
CA LEU A 51 4.25 -7.83 -3.09
C LEU A 51 4.12 -7.52 -1.59
N ILE A 52 2.92 -7.17 -1.11
CA ILE A 52 2.65 -7.02 0.33
C ILE A 52 2.84 -8.37 1.05
N GLY A 53 2.29 -9.45 0.49
CA GLY A 53 2.50 -10.81 1.02
C GLY A 53 3.97 -11.24 0.97
N GLY A 54 4.65 -10.93 -0.14
CA GLY A 54 6.08 -11.17 -0.33
C GLY A 54 6.93 -10.43 0.69
N HIS A 55 6.62 -9.16 0.98
CA HIS A 55 7.28 -8.41 2.05
C HIS A 55 7.21 -9.16 3.39
N GLN A 56 6.04 -9.67 3.78
CA GLN A 56 5.89 -10.43 5.04
C GLN A 56 6.70 -11.75 5.04
N ILE A 57 6.75 -12.45 3.90
CA ILE A 57 7.57 -13.67 3.76
C ILE A 57 9.06 -13.32 3.87
N PHE A 58 9.51 -12.22 3.26
CA PHE A 58 10.90 -11.77 3.34
C PHE A 58 11.26 -11.25 4.74
N GLU A 59 10.33 -10.61 5.47
CA GLU A 59 10.53 -10.31 6.89
C GLU A 59 10.77 -11.61 7.66
N PHE A 60 9.89 -12.62 7.51
CA PHE A 60 10.07 -13.93 8.15
C PHE A 60 11.42 -14.58 7.81
N LEU A 61 11.77 -14.66 6.52
CA LEU A 61 13.03 -15.24 6.07
C LEU A 61 14.24 -14.49 6.62
N SER A 62 14.16 -13.15 6.71
CA SER A 62 15.23 -12.34 7.27
C SER A 62 15.45 -12.62 8.76
N LEU A 63 14.38 -12.87 9.52
CA LEU A 63 14.48 -13.24 10.94
C LEU A 63 15.04 -14.65 11.12
N LEU A 64 14.63 -15.59 10.27
CA LEU A 64 15.13 -16.97 10.29
C LEU A 64 16.62 -17.06 9.95
N THR A 65 17.06 -16.28 8.96
CA THR A 65 18.43 -16.31 8.44
C THR A 65 19.35 -15.25 9.04
N GLN A 66 18.80 -14.34 9.87
CA GLN A 66 19.48 -13.13 10.36
C GLN A 66 20.15 -12.32 9.24
N ASN A 67 19.51 -12.25 8.07
CA ASN A 67 20.08 -11.65 6.88
C ASN A 67 19.43 -10.29 6.55
N GLN A 68 20.19 -9.21 6.76
CA GLN A 68 19.77 -7.85 6.45
C GLN A 68 19.43 -7.61 4.96
N ILE A 69 20.09 -8.32 4.04
CA ILE A 69 19.83 -8.16 2.60
C ILE A 69 18.42 -8.68 2.27
N VAL A 70 18.05 -9.82 2.85
CA VAL A 70 16.70 -10.39 2.69
C VAL A 70 15.65 -9.42 3.23
N TYR A 71 15.89 -8.79 4.38
CA TYR A 71 14.99 -7.78 4.92
C TYR A 71 14.86 -6.55 4.01
N LYS A 72 15.98 -6.02 3.49
CA LYS A 72 16.00 -4.88 2.55
C LYS A 72 15.21 -5.17 1.28
N ILE A 73 15.33 -6.38 0.74
CA ILE A 73 14.52 -6.81 -0.42
C ILE A 73 13.03 -6.79 -0.04
N GLY A 74 12.68 -7.32 1.14
CA GLY A 74 11.31 -7.25 1.66
C GLY A 74 10.75 -5.81 1.72
N LEU A 75 11.54 -4.85 2.21
CA LEU A 75 11.14 -3.42 2.22
C LEU A 75 10.88 -2.88 0.82
N ILE A 76 11.73 -3.24 -0.16
CA ILE A 76 11.55 -2.84 -1.56
C ILE A 76 10.28 -3.43 -2.15
N LEU A 77 9.96 -4.69 -1.87
CA LEU A 77 8.70 -5.31 -2.29
C LEU A 77 7.50 -4.51 -1.73
N SER A 78 7.55 -4.17 -0.44
CA SER A 78 6.49 -3.41 0.24
C SER A 78 6.20 -2.08 -0.46
N ILE A 79 7.21 -1.23 -0.67
CA ILE A 79 7.01 0.07 -1.32
C ILE A 79 6.67 -0.06 -2.82
N SER A 80 7.14 -1.12 -3.49
CA SER A 80 6.82 -1.39 -4.88
C SER A 80 5.34 -1.70 -5.11
N SER A 81 4.62 -2.20 -4.10
CA SER A 81 3.16 -2.39 -4.20
C SER A 81 2.43 -1.09 -4.57
N MET A 82 2.92 0.07 -4.12
CA MET A 82 2.33 1.37 -4.41
C MET A 82 2.42 1.75 -5.89
N TYR A 83 3.49 1.37 -6.58
CA TYR A 83 3.59 1.57 -8.03
C TYR A 83 2.46 0.82 -8.75
N PHE A 84 2.22 -0.44 -8.38
CA PHE A 84 1.17 -1.24 -9.00
C PHE A 84 -0.23 -0.74 -8.66
N PHE A 85 -0.48 -0.23 -7.45
CA PHE A 85 -1.76 0.42 -7.12
C PHE A 85 -2.00 1.71 -7.93
N ILE A 86 -0.97 2.53 -8.18
CA ILE A 86 -1.11 3.70 -9.05
C ILE A 86 -1.33 3.27 -10.49
N HIS A 87 -0.60 2.24 -10.95
CA HIS A 87 -0.72 1.75 -12.32
C HIS A 87 -2.07 1.06 -12.61
N SER A 88 -2.65 0.35 -11.63
CA SER A 88 -4.03 -0.16 -11.75
C SER A 88 -5.05 0.98 -11.81
N LEU A 89 -4.81 2.09 -11.09
CA LEU A 89 -5.64 3.28 -11.15
C LEU A 89 -5.63 3.93 -12.54
N GLU A 90 -4.48 3.94 -13.22
CA GLU A 90 -4.37 4.42 -14.62
C GLU A 90 -5.29 3.67 -15.58
N VAL A 91 -5.48 2.36 -15.34
CA VAL A 91 -6.33 1.50 -16.16
C VAL A 91 -7.81 1.85 -15.95
N ILE A 92 -8.27 1.92 -14.70
CA ILE A 92 -9.70 2.19 -14.40
C ILE A 92 -10.11 3.63 -14.68
N LEU A 93 -9.19 4.60 -14.55
CA LEU A 93 -9.43 5.98 -14.95
C LEU A 93 -9.25 6.22 -16.45
N ASN A 94 -8.71 5.22 -17.18
CA ASN A 94 -8.20 5.36 -18.54
C ASN A 94 -7.38 6.64 -18.74
N ARG A 95 -6.47 6.89 -17.79
CA ARG A 95 -5.67 8.11 -17.71
C ARG A 95 -4.24 7.77 -17.34
N ASP A 96 -3.27 8.25 -18.12
CA ASP A 96 -1.86 8.18 -17.73
C ASP A 96 -1.60 9.15 -16.57
N LEU A 97 -1.39 8.59 -15.37
CA LEU A 97 -1.10 9.34 -14.14
C LEU A 97 0.42 9.55 -13.95
N ARG A 98 1.22 9.12 -14.93
CA ARG A 98 2.69 9.11 -14.87
C ARG A 98 3.18 8.27 -13.69
N SER A 99 2.57 7.11 -13.44
CA SER A 99 2.93 6.15 -12.38
C SER A 99 4.42 5.82 -12.32
N LYS A 100 5.13 5.89 -13.46
CA LYS A 100 6.60 5.76 -13.54
C LYS A 100 7.35 6.73 -12.62
N VAL A 101 6.76 7.86 -12.24
CA VAL A 101 7.36 8.78 -11.24
C VAL A 101 7.56 8.08 -9.89
N ALA A 102 6.67 7.18 -9.49
CA ALA A 102 6.80 6.42 -8.26
C ALA A 102 8.05 5.52 -8.27
N LEU A 103 8.49 5.04 -9.45
CA LEU A 103 9.70 4.21 -9.57
C LEU A 103 10.97 4.99 -9.19
N TRP A 104 11.02 6.31 -9.45
CA TRP A 104 12.14 7.14 -9.00
C TRP A 104 12.20 7.25 -7.49
N VAL A 105 11.05 7.43 -6.83
CA VAL A 105 10.95 7.45 -5.36
C VAL A 105 11.37 6.10 -4.79
N ILE A 106 10.84 5.00 -5.34
CA ILE A 106 11.18 3.63 -4.93
C ILE A 106 12.67 3.37 -5.11
N GLY A 107 13.24 3.72 -6.27
CA GLY A 107 14.66 3.54 -6.57
C GLY A 107 15.57 4.33 -5.64
N GLY A 108 15.26 5.61 -5.39
CA GLY A 108 16.03 6.44 -4.45
C GLY A 108 16.01 5.89 -3.02
N VAL A 109 14.85 5.45 -2.55
CA VAL A 109 14.68 4.86 -1.21
C VAL A 109 15.34 3.48 -1.11
N ALA A 110 15.34 2.69 -2.19
CA ALA A 110 16.05 1.43 -2.29
C ALA A 110 17.57 1.62 -2.19
N VAL A 111 18.15 2.53 -2.98
CA VAL A 111 19.58 2.90 -2.88
C VAL A 111 19.93 3.33 -1.46
N HIS A 112 19.11 4.21 -0.88
CA HIS A 112 19.28 4.65 0.50
C HIS A 112 19.27 3.49 1.51
N ALA A 113 18.35 2.51 1.42
CA ALA A 113 18.39 1.34 2.31
C ALA A 113 19.67 0.51 2.19
N PHE A 114 20.21 0.36 0.99
CA PHE A 114 21.44 -0.43 0.80
C PHE A 114 22.68 0.28 1.31
N LEU A 115 22.71 1.61 1.28
CA LEU A 115 23.79 2.42 1.84
C LEU A 115 23.75 2.55 3.37
N VAL A 116 22.59 2.31 3.98
CA VAL A 116 22.39 2.42 5.43
C VAL A 116 22.55 1.07 6.12
N GLU A 117 23.30 1.06 7.21
CA GLU A 117 23.43 -0.09 8.10
C GLU A 117 22.12 -0.36 8.87
N MET A 118 21.80 -1.63 9.08
CA MET A 118 20.64 -2.06 9.87
C MET A 118 21.11 -2.69 11.18
N SER A 119 20.43 -2.38 12.28
CA SER A 119 20.62 -3.06 13.56
C SER A 119 19.52 -4.11 13.77
N PHE A 120 19.88 -5.17 14.47
CA PHE A 120 18.94 -6.18 14.95
C PHE A 120 18.61 -5.89 16.41
N GLU A 121 17.37 -5.54 16.69
CA GLU A 121 16.89 -5.27 18.05
C GLU A 121 15.60 -6.06 18.27
N GLN A 122 15.56 -6.89 19.32
CA GLN A 122 14.35 -7.59 19.77
C GLN A 122 13.58 -8.30 18.64
N PHE A 123 14.26 -9.13 17.85
CA PHE A 123 13.66 -9.87 16.72
C PHE A 123 13.10 -8.99 15.61
N SER A 124 13.65 -7.78 15.45
CA SER A 124 13.27 -6.83 14.40
C SER A 124 14.52 -6.19 13.79
N PHE A 125 14.49 -5.99 12.47
CA PHE A 125 15.49 -5.18 11.77
C PHE A 125 15.01 -3.74 11.65
N TYR A 126 15.81 -2.82 12.13
CA TYR A 126 15.58 -1.40 11.94
C TYR A 126 16.71 -0.80 11.11
N LEU A 127 16.37 0.08 10.18
CA LEU A 127 17.35 1.02 9.67
C LEU A 127 17.75 1.95 10.82
N LYS A 128 18.99 2.45 10.85
CA LYS A 128 19.39 3.46 11.85
C LYS A 128 18.38 4.61 11.87
N HIS A 129 17.95 5.02 13.06
CA HIS A 129 16.77 5.85 13.33
C HIS A 129 16.27 6.70 12.14
N ASN A 130 16.97 7.76 11.75
CA ASN A 130 16.49 8.70 10.71
C ASN A 130 16.08 8.03 9.39
N SER A 131 16.62 6.85 9.08
CA SER A 131 16.34 6.12 7.86
C SER A 131 15.00 5.40 7.86
N VAL A 132 14.48 4.94 9.01
CA VAL A 132 13.14 4.36 9.09
C VAL A 132 12.09 5.42 8.80
N PHE A 133 12.31 6.65 9.29
CA PHE A 133 11.43 7.78 9.01
C PHE A 133 11.37 8.10 7.51
N ILE A 134 12.52 8.11 6.82
CA ILE A 134 12.58 8.29 5.36
C ILE A 134 11.75 7.23 4.64
N TRP A 135 11.91 5.96 5.02
CA TRP A 135 11.16 4.85 4.43
C TRP A 135 9.65 4.95 4.67
N ALA A 136 9.24 5.16 5.92
CA ALA A 136 7.83 5.30 6.30
C ALA A 136 7.19 6.50 5.60
N SER A 137 7.91 7.62 5.52
CA SER A 137 7.45 8.84 4.85
C SER A 137 7.34 8.66 3.34
N ALA A 138 8.28 7.97 2.69
CA ALA A 138 8.19 7.67 1.26
C ALA A 138 7.01 6.75 0.93
N TRP A 139 6.81 5.69 1.72
CA TRP A 139 5.65 4.81 1.56
C TRP A 139 4.34 5.59 1.76
N MET A 140 4.24 6.37 2.84
CA MET A 140 3.05 7.18 3.15
C MET A 140 2.80 8.27 2.11
N LEU A 141 3.84 8.89 1.56
CA LEU A 141 3.72 9.87 0.48
C LEU A 141 3.11 9.23 -0.76
N LEU A 142 3.61 8.06 -1.19
CA LEU A 142 3.06 7.34 -2.33
C LEU A 142 1.62 6.88 -2.06
N PHE A 143 1.33 6.47 -0.83
CA PHE A 143 -0.02 6.13 -0.37
C PHE A 143 -0.99 7.31 -0.50
N ILE A 144 -0.63 8.47 0.05
CA ILE A 144 -1.44 9.69 -0.05
C ILE A 144 -1.58 10.10 -1.51
N TYR A 145 -0.49 10.04 -2.29
CA TYR A 145 -0.49 10.37 -3.71
C TYR A 145 -1.46 9.50 -4.50
N PHE A 146 -1.47 8.19 -4.25
CA PHE A 146 -2.44 7.27 -4.82
C PHE A 146 -3.89 7.69 -4.50
N HIS A 147 -4.20 8.02 -3.24
CA HIS A 147 -5.54 8.47 -2.84
C HIS A 147 -5.93 9.80 -3.48
N VAL A 148 -5.01 10.76 -3.53
CA VAL A 148 -5.23 12.05 -4.21
C VAL A 148 -5.54 11.83 -5.69
N CYS A 149 -4.75 10.98 -6.37
CA CYS A 149 -5.00 10.63 -7.77
C CYS A 149 -6.37 9.98 -7.96
N ALA A 150 -6.77 9.07 -7.07
CA ALA A 150 -8.06 8.39 -7.16
C ALA A 150 -9.23 9.35 -6.93
N ILE A 151 -9.18 10.19 -5.89
CA ILE A 151 -10.23 11.15 -5.57
C ILE A 151 -10.36 12.22 -6.64
N LYS A 152 -9.24 12.74 -7.16
CA LYS A 152 -9.26 13.74 -8.24
C LYS A 152 -9.68 13.10 -9.57
N GLY A 153 -9.17 11.92 -9.87
CA GLY A 153 -9.55 11.12 -11.05
C GLY A 153 -11.04 10.77 -11.06
N ARG A 154 -11.60 10.43 -9.91
CA ARG A 154 -13.05 10.19 -9.74
C ARG A 154 -13.90 11.36 -10.24
N LYS A 155 -13.47 12.61 -10.02
CA LYS A 155 -14.21 13.80 -10.48
C LYS A 155 -14.26 13.94 -12.01
N LEU A 156 -13.39 13.23 -12.72
CA LEU A 156 -13.34 13.23 -14.19
C LEU A 156 -14.29 12.19 -14.80
N LEU A 157 -14.78 11.25 -14.01
CA LEU A 157 -15.74 10.25 -14.45
C LEU A 157 -17.13 10.90 -14.53
N LYS A 158 -17.83 10.71 -15.65
CA LYS A 158 -19.17 11.29 -15.86
C LYS A 158 -20.22 10.60 -14.99
N ASP A 159 -20.26 9.27 -15.07
CA ASP A 159 -21.33 8.47 -14.50
C ASP A 159 -21.10 8.15 -13.02
N ASP A 160 -22.17 8.17 -12.23
CA ASP A 160 -22.09 7.91 -10.79
C ASP A 160 -21.70 6.46 -10.47
N ILE A 161 -22.01 5.53 -11.36
CA ILE A 161 -21.60 4.12 -11.25
C ILE A 161 -20.08 4.01 -11.35
N SER A 162 -19.45 4.66 -12.32
CA SER A 162 -18.00 4.69 -12.49
C SER A 162 -17.32 5.39 -11.30
N LYS A 163 -17.91 6.47 -10.78
CA LYS A 163 -17.44 7.13 -9.56
C LYS A 163 -17.51 6.20 -8.34
N LYS A 164 -18.55 5.37 -8.24
CA LYS A 164 -18.70 4.37 -7.17
C LYS A 164 -17.62 3.29 -7.25
N ALA A 165 -17.25 2.86 -8.46
CA ALA A 165 -16.16 1.89 -8.65
C ALA A 165 -14.83 2.36 -8.05
N ILE A 166 -14.48 3.65 -8.20
CA ILE A 166 -13.28 4.24 -7.59
C ILE A 166 -13.35 4.23 -6.06
N ILE A 167 -14.51 4.54 -5.48
CA ILE A 167 -14.69 4.49 -4.03
C ILE A 167 -14.62 3.05 -3.51
N THR A 168 -15.28 2.11 -4.19
CA THR A 168 -15.18 0.68 -3.84
C THR A 168 -13.74 0.19 -3.94
N TYR A 169 -12.97 0.69 -4.91
CA TYR A 169 -11.55 0.40 -5.04
C TYR A 169 -10.74 0.89 -3.85
N LEU A 170 -10.83 2.18 -3.50
CA LEU A 170 -10.12 2.75 -2.37
C LEU A 170 -10.43 2.01 -1.06
N LEU A 171 -11.72 1.74 -0.80
CA LEU A 171 -12.19 0.99 0.35
C LEU A 171 -11.58 -0.42 0.42
N ALA A 172 -11.52 -1.12 -0.71
CA ALA A 172 -11.05 -2.51 -0.76
C ALA A 172 -9.52 -2.66 -0.75
N THR A 173 -8.78 -1.71 -1.32
CA THR A 173 -7.34 -1.87 -1.45
C THR A 173 -6.52 -1.37 -0.29
N LEU A 174 -7.01 -0.45 0.54
CA LEU A 174 -6.17 0.14 1.58
C LEU A 174 -6.97 0.70 2.78
N ASP A 175 -8.19 1.20 2.56
CA ASP A 175 -8.89 2.00 3.58
C ASP A 175 -9.44 1.18 4.75
N VAL A 176 -10.03 -0.01 4.55
CA VAL A 176 -10.64 -0.75 5.67
C VAL A 176 -9.60 -1.14 6.72
N SER A 177 -8.46 -1.67 6.30
CA SER A 177 -7.42 -2.13 7.23
C SER A 177 -6.70 -0.98 7.90
N PHE A 178 -6.46 0.10 7.17
CA PHE A 178 -5.88 1.33 7.74
C PHE A 178 -6.83 1.99 8.75
N ILE A 179 -8.11 2.16 8.40
CA ILE A 179 -9.14 2.76 9.26
C ILE A 179 -9.33 1.92 10.51
N LEU A 180 -9.49 0.60 10.38
CA LEU A 180 -9.65 -0.29 11.54
C LEU A 180 -8.43 -0.23 12.48
N SER A 181 -7.22 -0.17 11.91
CA SER A 181 -6.01 -0.05 12.72
C SER A 181 -5.90 1.31 13.41
N ALA A 182 -6.25 2.40 12.72
CA ALA A 182 -6.27 3.73 13.30
C ALA A 182 -7.31 3.84 14.43
N ILE A 183 -8.53 3.35 14.19
CA ILE A 183 -9.60 3.29 15.20
C ILE A 183 -9.14 2.47 16.41
N TYR A 184 -8.61 1.27 16.17
CA TYR A 184 -8.14 0.40 17.25
C TYR A 184 -7.01 1.05 18.04
N THR A 185 -6.05 1.69 17.36
CA THR A 185 -4.92 2.38 18.00
C THR A 185 -5.39 3.57 18.85
N LEU A 186 -6.32 4.38 18.35
CA LEU A 186 -6.88 5.53 19.09
C LEU A 186 -7.75 5.09 20.29
N TRP A 187 -8.57 4.07 20.10
CA TRP A 187 -9.36 3.48 21.18
C TRP A 187 -8.46 2.82 22.24
N GLY A 188 -7.44 2.10 21.79
CA GLY A 188 -6.39 1.50 22.59
C GLY A 188 -5.62 2.49 23.46
N TYR A 189 -5.19 3.59 22.87
CA TYR A 189 -4.50 4.68 23.56
C TYR A 189 -5.38 5.30 24.65
N SER A 190 -6.66 5.52 24.36
CA SER A 190 -7.59 6.17 25.29
C SER A 190 -8.12 5.27 26.42
N ARG A 191 -8.16 3.94 26.23
CA ARG A 191 -8.79 3.01 27.18
C ARG A 191 -7.84 2.00 27.83
N PHE A 192 -6.80 1.58 27.12
CA PHE A 192 -6.00 0.42 27.51
C PHE A 192 -4.50 0.73 27.66
N SER A 193 -4.09 2.00 27.59
CA SER A 193 -2.69 2.43 27.62
C SER A 193 -1.82 1.71 26.58
N LEU A 194 -2.38 1.38 25.41
CA LEU A 194 -1.64 0.75 24.32
C LEU A 194 -0.48 1.65 23.90
N ASN A 195 0.71 1.06 23.71
CA ASN A 195 1.85 1.78 23.21
C ASN A 195 1.72 1.86 21.69
N VAL A 196 1.12 2.97 21.26
CA VAL A 196 0.90 3.31 19.85
C VAL A 196 2.17 3.15 19.00
N CYS A 197 3.36 3.35 19.58
CA CYS A 197 4.62 3.27 18.85
C CYS A 197 5.13 1.82 18.64
N THR A 198 4.67 0.83 19.41
CA THR A 198 5.12 -0.58 19.31
C THR A 198 4.04 -1.53 18.81
N ASP A 199 2.77 -1.23 19.09
CA ASP A 199 1.69 -2.20 18.91
C ASP A 199 0.98 -2.04 17.54
N SER A 200 1.01 -0.82 16.99
CA SER A 200 0.35 -0.46 15.72
C SER A 200 0.83 -1.22 14.48
N PRO A 201 2.14 -1.57 14.28
CA PRO A 201 2.56 -2.35 13.12
C PRO A 201 1.96 -3.76 13.11
N SER A 202 1.79 -4.35 14.30
CA SER A 202 1.20 -5.67 14.51
C SER A 202 -0.30 -5.68 14.21
N ILE A 203 -0.99 -4.62 14.61
CA ILE A 203 -2.41 -4.42 14.32
C ILE A 203 -2.63 -4.28 12.81
N TRP A 204 -1.79 -3.48 12.13
CA TRP A 204 -1.85 -3.34 10.67
C TRP A 204 -1.68 -4.66 9.94
N CYS A 205 -0.70 -5.48 10.33
CA CYS A 205 -0.48 -6.81 9.75
C CYS A 205 -1.74 -7.69 9.76
N THR A 206 -2.40 -7.78 10.92
CA THR A 206 -3.60 -8.61 11.10
C THR A 206 -4.76 -8.09 10.26
N PHE A 207 -4.92 -6.77 10.15
CA PHE A 207 -5.97 -6.19 9.31
C PHE A 207 -5.68 -6.33 7.80
N TYR A 208 -4.43 -6.46 7.35
CA TYR A 208 -4.14 -6.77 5.94
C TYR A 208 -4.66 -8.16 5.51
N VAL A 209 -4.73 -9.13 6.44
CA VAL A 209 -5.36 -10.44 6.18
C VAL A 209 -6.87 -10.29 5.92
N ILE A 210 -7.57 -9.48 6.72
CA ILE A 210 -8.99 -9.19 6.49
C ILE A 210 -9.20 -8.58 5.11
N GLN A 211 -8.27 -7.73 4.69
CA GLN A 211 -8.33 -7.05 3.41
C GLN A 211 -8.24 -7.99 2.21
N ILE A 212 -7.35 -8.99 2.26
CA ILE A 212 -7.22 -9.94 1.16
C ILE A 212 -8.52 -10.74 0.97
N PHE A 213 -9.25 -11.05 2.04
CA PHE A 213 -10.55 -11.72 1.95
C PHE A 213 -11.68 -10.82 1.43
N ALA A 214 -11.57 -9.50 1.56
CA ALA A 214 -12.50 -8.54 0.96
C ALA A 214 -12.23 -8.33 -0.54
N LEU A 215 -11.03 -8.63 -1.04
CA LEU A 215 -10.61 -8.39 -2.42
C LEU A 215 -11.53 -9.03 -3.48
N PRO A 216 -12.03 -10.28 -3.32
CA PRO A 216 -12.91 -10.90 -4.32
C PRO A 216 -14.25 -10.19 -4.53
N LEU A 217 -14.82 -9.61 -3.46
CA LEU A 217 -16.06 -8.84 -3.55
C LEU A 217 -15.86 -7.65 -4.49
N PHE A 218 -14.74 -6.97 -4.31
CA PHE A 218 -14.34 -5.83 -5.11
C PHE A 218 -14.01 -6.19 -6.56
N LEU A 219 -13.17 -7.21 -6.77
CA LEU A 219 -12.79 -7.66 -8.11
C LEU A 219 -14.01 -8.15 -8.91
N SER A 220 -15.07 -8.59 -8.24
CA SER A 220 -16.37 -8.92 -8.85
C SER A 220 -17.22 -7.69 -9.18
N ALA A 221 -17.12 -6.61 -8.40
CA ALA A 221 -17.95 -5.42 -8.53
C ALA A 221 -17.45 -4.48 -9.64
N VAL A 222 -16.14 -4.22 -9.71
CA VAL A 222 -15.55 -3.24 -10.66
C VAL A 222 -15.92 -3.49 -12.12
N PRO A 223 -15.80 -4.72 -12.66
CA PRO A 223 -16.12 -4.96 -14.07
C PRO A 223 -17.58 -4.73 -14.41
N ARG A 224 -18.48 -4.88 -13.44
CA ARG A 224 -19.91 -4.62 -13.60
C ARG A 224 -20.23 -3.13 -13.61
N MET A 225 -19.35 -2.32 -13.01
CA MET A 225 -19.53 -0.88 -12.85
C MET A 225 -18.83 -0.05 -13.94
N LEU A 226 -17.87 -0.63 -14.66
CA LEU A 226 -17.05 0.11 -15.62
C LEU A 226 -17.26 -0.38 -17.05
N ASP A 227 -17.49 0.56 -17.95
CA ASP A 227 -17.48 0.33 -19.39
C ASP A 227 -16.12 0.53 -20.02
N ALA A 228 -15.93 -0.11 -21.19
CA ALA A 228 -14.70 -0.01 -21.93
C ALA A 228 -14.47 1.45 -22.33
N PRO A 229 -13.33 2.05 -21.95
CA PRO A 229 -13.13 3.46 -22.15
C PRO A 229 -12.70 3.72 -23.60
N LYS A 230 -13.20 4.81 -24.21
CA LYS A 230 -13.01 5.09 -25.64
C LYS A 230 -11.62 5.62 -25.98
N ASN A 231 -11.14 6.61 -25.22
CA ASN A 231 -9.86 7.28 -25.46
C ASN A 231 -9.09 7.45 -24.15
N LYS A 232 -7.80 7.11 -24.17
CA LYS A 232 -6.91 7.31 -23.02
C LYS A 232 -6.54 8.79 -22.91
N THR A 233 -6.69 9.35 -21.72
CA THR A 233 -6.28 10.73 -21.43
C THR A 233 -4.90 10.74 -20.76
N THR A 234 -4.21 11.89 -20.79
CA THR A 234 -2.89 12.03 -20.17
C THR A 234 -2.92 13.14 -19.16
N GLN A 235 -2.43 12.87 -17.95
CA GLN A 235 -2.23 13.91 -16.95
C GLN A 235 -1.09 14.84 -17.35
N THR A 236 -1.36 16.13 -17.30
CA THR A 236 -0.34 17.15 -17.56
C THR A 236 0.72 17.14 -16.46
N LEU A 237 1.95 17.54 -16.79
CA LEU A 237 3.02 17.66 -15.79
C LEU A 237 2.61 18.57 -14.63
N LYS A 238 1.92 19.68 -14.94
CA LYS A 238 1.41 20.65 -13.95
C LYS A 238 0.46 19.98 -12.94
N GLU A 239 -0.48 19.15 -13.42
CA GLU A 239 -1.39 18.41 -12.54
C GLU A 239 -0.65 17.37 -11.70
N THR A 240 0.31 16.63 -12.28
CA THR A 240 1.14 15.67 -11.52
C THR A 240 1.91 16.35 -10.39
N LEU A 241 2.56 17.48 -10.68
CA LEU A 241 3.26 18.26 -9.66
C LEU A 241 2.29 18.78 -8.59
N LEU A 242 1.12 19.28 -8.99
CA LEU A 242 0.10 19.76 -8.04
C LEU A 242 -0.38 18.63 -7.12
N TYR A 243 -0.67 17.44 -7.66
CA TYR A 243 -1.16 16.32 -6.85
C TYR A 243 -0.07 15.82 -5.90
N PHE A 244 1.17 15.80 -6.36
CA PHE A 244 2.32 15.47 -5.53
C PHE A 244 2.51 16.49 -4.39
N LEU A 245 2.46 17.79 -4.69
CA LEU A 245 2.56 18.87 -3.68
C LEU A 245 1.44 18.79 -2.63
N VAL A 246 0.20 18.55 -3.07
CA VAL A 246 -0.93 18.33 -2.15
C VAL A 246 -0.67 17.11 -1.26
N SER A 247 -0.07 16.06 -1.80
CA SER A 247 0.26 14.85 -1.04
C SER A 247 1.35 15.10 0.01
N VAL A 248 2.38 15.89 -0.34
CA VAL A 248 3.41 16.35 0.59
C VAL A 248 2.79 17.20 1.71
N LEU A 249 1.90 18.14 1.38
CA LEU A 249 1.23 18.97 2.38
C LEU A 249 0.40 18.12 3.36
N ILE A 250 -0.36 17.15 2.86
CA ILE A 250 -1.13 16.22 3.70
C ILE A 250 -0.18 15.42 4.61
N LEU A 251 0.95 14.92 4.07
CA LEU A 251 1.92 14.20 4.86
C LEU A 251 2.50 15.06 6.00
N ILE A 252 2.89 16.31 5.71
CA ILE A 252 3.39 17.25 6.72
C ILE A 252 2.34 17.47 7.82
N LEU A 253 1.07 17.67 7.43
CA LEU A 253 -0.02 17.83 8.40
C LEU A 253 -0.21 16.58 9.25
N LEU A 254 -0.21 15.37 8.66
CA LEU A 254 -0.33 14.11 9.40
C LEU A 254 0.82 13.94 10.40
N ILE A 255 2.06 14.21 9.99
CA ILE A 255 3.24 14.14 10.87
C ILE A 255 3.12 15.13 12.03
N SER A 256 2.64 16.34 11.75
CA SER A 256 2.54 17.40 12.75
C SER A 256 1.41 17.19 13.77
N THR A 257 0.36 16.45 13.39
CA THR A 257 -0.90 16.37 14.15
C THR A 257 -1.13 15.02 14.82
N LEU A 258 -0.71 13.90 14.22
CA LEU A 258 -1.08 12.58 14.72
C LEU A 258 -0.02 12.01 15.68
N PRO A 259 -0.40 11.58 16.90
CA PRO A 259 0.51 11.00 17.89
C PRO A 259 1.30 9.80 17.38
N PHE A 260 0.72 8.97 16.51
CA PHE A 260 1.41 7.85 15.85
C PHE A 260 2.58 8.31 14.95
N PHE A 261 2.40 9.41 14.22
CA PHE A 261 3.49 9.96 13.42
C PHE A 261 4.48 10.76 14.26
N LYS A 262 4.00 11.38 15.36
CA LYS A 262 4.88 11.92 16.39
C LYS A 262 5.69 10.83 17.09
N CYS A 263 5.17 9.62 17.31
CA CYS A 263 5.95 8.46 17.75
C CYS A 263 7.04 8.11 16.73
N LEU A 264 6.67 8.07 15.45
CA LEU A 264 7.59 7.88 14.32
C LEU A 264 8.59 9.04 14.12
N SER A 265 8.49 10.14 14.85
CA SER A 265 9.49 11.21 14.87
C SER A 265 10.20 11.35 16.23
N LEU A 266 9.52 11.12 17.35
CA LEU A 266 10.03 11.28 18.73
C LEU A 266 10.92 10.11 19.13
N LYS A 267 10.56 8.88 18.74
CA LYS A 267 11.43 7.70 18.88
C LYS A 267 12.70 7.80 18.00
N PHE A 268 12.84 8.88 17.21
CA PHE A 268 13.92 9.10 16.25
C PHE A 268 14.76 10.34 16.57
N VAL A 269 14.25 11.27 17.38
CA VAL A 269 14.98 12.46 17.84
C VAL A 269 15.65 12.21 19.20
N PHE A 270 15.15 11.28 20.01
CA PHE A 270 15.78 10.90 21.28
C PHE A 270 15.80 9.37 21.42
N PRO A 271 16.98 8.75 21.62
CA PRO A 271 17.11 7.33 21.94
C PRO A 271 16.53 6.99 23.32
#